data_AF-A0A7S8FCN5-F1
#
_entry.id   AF-A0A7S8FCN5-F1
#
_cell.length_a   1.000
_cell.length_b   1.000
_cell.length_c   1.000
_cell.angle_alpha   90.00
_cell.angle_beta   90.00
_cell.angle_gamma   90.00
#
_symmetry.space_group_name_H-M   'P 1'
#
loop_
_entity.id
_entity.type
_entity.pdbx_description
1 polymer ?
#
loop_
_entity_poly.entity_id
_entity_poly.type
_entity_poly.pdbx_seq_one_letter_code
_entity_poly.pdbx_strand_id
1 'polypeptide(L)'
;MNELLTSIATKKMQLDALRPISRAALLALQKSYDVDLTYTSNAIEGNTLTLRETAELIEHGITVEGKSLHDHLEAIDHYEAVLWMRELAAKTIPIAQHTVCASTYCVSQPA
;
A
#
# COMPACT_ATOMS: atom_id res chain seq x y z
N MET A 1 -24.58 -4.93 14.11
CA MET A 1 -23.24 -4.40 14.46
C MET A 1 -22.42 -5.41 15.26
N ASN A 2 -22.92 -5.90 16.40
CA ASN A 2 -22.18 -6.85 17.24
C ASN A 2 -21.84 -8.17 16.52
N GLU A 3 -22.76 -8.71 15.69
CA GLU A 3 -22.49 -9.93 14.91
C GLU A 3 -21.34 -9.78 13.92
N LEU A 4 -21.21 -8.61 13.27
CA LEU A 4 -20.11 -8.33 12.35
C LEU A 4 -18.77 -8.23 13.09
N LEU A 5 -18.75 -7.55 14.25
CA LEU A 5 -17.54 -7.47 15.09
C LEU A 5 -17.09 -8.85 15.56
N THR A 6 -18.03 -9.70 15.99
CA THR A 6 -17.74 -11.09 16.37
C THR A 6 -17.20 -11.91 15.19
N SER A 7 -17.78 -11.75 14.00
CA SER A 7 -17.31 -12.42 12.78
C SER A 7 -15.88 -12.00 12.39
N ILE A 8 -15.57 -10.70 12.44
CA ILE A 8 -14.23 -10.17 12.17
C ILE A 8 -13.22 -10.71 13.18
N ALA A 9 -13.56 -10.67 14.48
CA ALA A 9 -12.70 -11.20 15.54
C ALA A 9 -12.41 -12.70 15.34
N THR A 10 -13.44 -13.48 14.96
CA THR A 10 -13.30 -14.92 14.69
C THR A 10 -12.38 -15.19 13.51
N LYS A 11 -12.57 -14.49 12.39
CA LYS A 11 -11.70 -14.60 11.21
C LYS A 11 -10.27 -14.19 11.49
N LYS A 12 -10.07 -13.15 12.31
CA LYS A 12 -8.74 -12.73 12.77
C LYS A 12 -8.06 -13.82 13.59
N MET A 13 -8.76 -14.45 14.54
CA MET A 13 -8.19 -15.56 15.32
C MET A 13 -7.81 -16.75 14.43
N GLN A 14 -8.66 -17.09 13.45
CA GLN A 14 -8.36 -18.14 12.47
C GLN A 14 -7.10 -17.80 11.65
N LEU A 15 -6.98 -16.56 11.17
CA LEU A 15 -5.81 -16.09 10.43
C LEU A 15 -4.53 -16.14 11.30
N ASP A 16 -4.61 -15.68 12.55
CA ASP A 16 -3.48 -15.67 13.47
C ASP A 16 -2.99 -17.11 13.78
N ALA A 17 -3.89 -18.09 13.83
CA ALA A 17 -3.58 -19.50 14.04
C ALA A 17 -2.88 -20.20 12.86
N LEU A 18 -2.90 -19.60 11.66
CA LEU A 18 -2.19 -20.14 10.48
C LEU A 18 -0.68 -19.86 10.49
N ARG A 19 -0.17 -19.20 11.54
CA ARG A 19 1.27 -18.91 11.71
C ARG A 19 1.98 -20.11 12.39
N PRO A 20 3.25 -20.40 12.04
CA PRO A 20 4.15 -19.59 11.21
C PRO A 20 4.00 -19.86 9.71
N ILE A 21 4.00 -18.78 8.93
CA ILE A 21 4.12 -18.79 7.46
C ILE A 21 5.59 -18.52 7.12
N SER A 22 6.12 -19.11 6.05
CA SER A 22 7.51 -18.87 5.66
C SER A 22 7.75 -17.37 5.38
N ARG A 23 8.92 -16.86 5.77
CA ARG A 23 9.29 -15.45 5.53
C ARG A 23 9.21 -15.09 4.04
N ALA A 24 9.60 -16.00 3.16
CA ALA A 24 9.52 -15.79 1.71
C ALA A 24 8.07 -15.63 1.23
N ALA A 25 7.14 -16.47 1.70
CA ALA A 25 5.73 -16.35 1.34
C ALA A 25 5.11 -15.06 1.88
N LEU A 26 5.48 -14.65 3.10
CA LEU A 26 5.03 -13.37 3.67
C LEU A 26 5.53 -12.17 2.86
N LEU A 27 6.80 -12.18 2.44
CA LEU A 27 7.36 -11.11 1.60
C LEU A 27 6.69 -11.05 0.22
N ALA A 28 6.40 -12.20 -0.39
CA ALA A 28 5.70 -12.25 -1.68
C ALA A 28 4.27 -11.71 -1.56
N LEU A 29 3.53 -12.12 -0.52
CA LEU A 29 2.18 -11.58 -0.23
C LEU A 29 2.23 -10.07 0.01
N GLN A 30 3.21 -9.62 0.81
CA GLN A 30 3.37 -8.21 1.11
C GLN A 30 3.63 -7.37 -0.14
N LYS A 31 4.53 -7.82 -1.02
CA LYS A 31 4.79 -7.13 -2.30
C LYS A 31 3.52 -7.01 -3.14
N SER A 32 2.74 -8.09 -3.26
CA SER A 32 1.45 -8.07 -3.98
C SER A 32 0.49 -7.06 -3.37
N TYR A 33 0.33 -7.08 -2.04
CA TYR A 33 -0.58 -6.17 -1.35
C TYR A 33 -0.14 -4.70 -1.45
N ASP A 34 1.16 -4.42 -1.49
CA ASP A 34 1.66 -3.05 -1.63
C ASP A 34 1.29 -2.46 -3.01
N VAL A 35 1.37 -3.28 -4.08
CA VAL A 35 0.92 -2.90 -5.42
C VAL A 35 -0.60 -2.77 -5.49
N ASP A 36 -1.33 -3.75 -4.95
CA ASP A 36 -2.80 -3.73 -4.93
C ASP A 36 -3.35 -2.51 -4.18
N LEU A 37 -2.76 -2.18 -3.02
CA LEU A 37 -3.16 -1.03 -2.22
C LEU A 37 -2.88 0.28 -2.96
N THR A 38 -1.73 0.39 -3.63
CA THR A 38 -1.38 1.56 -4.43
C THR A 38 -2.40 1.77 -5.55
N TYR A 39 -2.60 0.74 -6.39
CA TYR A 39 -3.58 0.80 -7.48
C TYR A 39 -4.98 1.14 -6.97
N THR A 40 -5.48 0.43 -5.95
CA THR A 40 -6.86 0.61 -5.49
C THR A 40 -7.08 1.97 -4.84
N SER A 41 -6.08 2.54 -4.15
CA SER A 41 -6.20 3.88 -3.56
C SER A 41 -6.22 4.95 -4.65
N ASN A 42 -5.24 4.96 -5.55
CA ASN A 42 -5.18 5.96 -6.62
C ASN A 42 -6.39 5.84 -7.58
N ALA A 43 -6.88 4.63 -7.85
CA ALA A 43 -8.08 4.43 -8.68
C ALA A 43 -9.36 5.04 -8.05
N ILE A 44 -9.47 5.09 -6.71
CA ILE A 44 -10.57 5.78 -6.03
C ILE A 44 -10.47 7.30 -6.23
N GLU A 45 -9.26 7.83 -6.35
CA GLU A 45 -8.96 9.25 -6.55
C GLU A 45 -9.01 9.66 -8.04
N GLY A 46 -9.12 8.70 -8.95
CA GLY A 46 -9.33 8.91 -10.39
C GLY A 46 -8.13 8.61 -11.27
N ASN A 47 -7.05 8.07 -10.71
CA ASN A 47 -5.90 7.60 -11.47
C ASN A 47 -6.30 6.52 -12.48
N THR A 48 -5.75 6.59 -13.68
CA THR A 48 -6.19 5.75 -14.81
C THR A 48 -5.33 4.52 -15.05
N LEU A 49 -4.23 4.33 -14.30
CA LEU A 49 -3.42 3.13 -14.40
C LEU A 49 -4.22 1.91 -13.99
N THR A 50 -4.15 0.84 -14.78
CA THR A 50 -4.65 -0.48 -14.39
C THR A 50 -3.74 -1.11 -13.35
N LEU A 51 -4.21 -2.18 -12.69
CA LEU A 51 -3.38 -2.95 -11.75
C LEU A 51 -2.08 -3.45 -12.40
N ARG A 52 -2.17 -3.95 -13.64
CA ARG A 52 -0.98 -4.44 -14.36
C ARG A 52 -0.01 -3.30 -14.68
N GLU A 53 -0.53 -2.16 -15.15
CA GLU A 53 0.28 -0.98 -15.45
C GLU A 53 0.98 -0.45 -14.19
N THR A 54 0.26 -0.38 -13.06
CA THR A 54 0.83 -0.03 -11.75
C THR A 54 1.93 -1.02 -11.34
N ALA A 55 1.71 -2.33 -11.52
CA ALA A 55 2.70 -3.36 -11.19
C ALA A 55 3.98 -3.22 -12.04
N GLU A 56 3.86 -3.03 -13.35
CA GLU A 56 5.02 -2.85 -14.25
C GLU A 56 5.79 -1.56 -13.92
N LEU A 57 5.07 -0.49 -13.56
CA LEU A 57 5.68 0.77 -13.12
C LEU A 57 6.48 0.58 -11.82
N ILE A 58 5.87 -0.01 -10.80
CA ILE A 58 6.49 -0.15 -9.47
C ILE A 58 7.61 -1.19 -9.47
N GLU A 59 7.42 -2.32 -10.16
CA GLU A 59 8.36 -3.44 -10.09
C GLU A 59 9.53 -3.29 -11.06
N HIS A 60 9.29 -2.66 -12.22
CA HIS A 60 10.26 -2.62 -13.31
C HIS A 60 10.60 -1.20 -13.78
N GLY A 61 9.94 -0.15 -13.25
CA GLY A 61 10.15 1.23 -13.67
C GLY A 61 9.64 1.50 -15.09
N ILE A 62 8.71 0.69 -15.59
CA ILE A 62 8.20 0.81 -16.96
C ILE A 62 7.05 1.81 -16.98
N THR A 63 7.24 2.93 -17.70
CA THR A 63 6.18 3.90 -17.96
C THR A 63 5.23 3.40 -19.06
N VAL A 64 3.97 3.77 -18.95
CA VAL A 64 2.89 3.34 -19.82
C VAL A 64 2.55 4.44 -20.81
N GLU A 65 2.58 4.10 -22.09
CA GLU A 65 2.20 5.02 -23.16
C GLU A 65 0.72 5.42 -23.05
N GLY A 66 0.42 6.70 -23.31
CA GLY A 66 -0.95 7.21 -23.31
C GLY A 66 -1.52 7.50 -21.91
N LYS A 67 -0.73 7.35 -20.85
CA LYS A 67 -1.08 7.71 -19.47
C LYS A 67 -0.39 9.00 -19.07
N SER A 68 -1.01 9.76 -18.17
CA SER A 68 -0.48 11.04 -17.74
C SER A 68 0.78 10.84 -16.88
N LEU A 69 1.75 11.76 -16.94
CA LEU A 69 2.91 11.71 -16.03
C LEU A 69 2.47 11.81 -14.57
N HIS A 70 1.40 12.58 -14.31
CA HIS A 70 0.82 12.71 -12.98
C HIS A 70 0.36 11.36 -12.42
N ASP A 71 -0.35 10.54 -13.22
CA ASP A 71 -0.82 9.21 -12.79
C ASP A 71 0.35 8.30 -12.40
N HIS A 72 1.46 8.37 -13.12
CA HIS A 72 2.66 7.59 -12.79
C HIS A 72 3.32 8.06 -11.51
N LEU A 73 3.50 9.38 -11.35
CA LEU A 73 4.13 9.95 -10.17
C LEU A 73 3.29 9.70 -8.93
N GLU A 74 1.97 9.85 -9.02
CA GLU A 74 1.04 9.59 -7.92
C GLU A 74 1.11 8.12 -7.45
N ALA A 75 1.22 7.18 -8.39
CA ALA A 75 1.39 5.76 -8.05
C ALA A 75 2.75 5.48 -7.38
N ILE A 76 3.83 6.10 -7.84
CA ILE A 76 5.17 5.99 -7.23
C ILE A 76 5.15 6.56 -5.81
N ASP A 77 4.69 7.79 -5.66
CA ASP A 77 4.58 8.53 -4.42
C ASP A 77 3.76 7.75 -3.37
N HIS A 78 2.60 7.22 -3.78
CA HIS A 78 1.76 6.43 -2.91
C HIS A 78 2.44 5.10 -2.50
N TYR A 79 3.10 4.41 -3.42
CA TYR A 79 3.84 3.19 -3.10
C TYR A 79 4.96 3.46 -2.08
N GLU A 80 5.75 4.52 -2.29
CA GLU A 80 6.80 4.94 -1.35
C GLU A 80 6.23 5.28 0.03
N ALA A 81 5.09 5.98 0.09
CA ALA A 81 4.40 6.28 1.34
C ALA A 81 3.97 5.00 2.09
N VAL A 82 3.47 3.98 1.38
CA VAL A 82 3.12 2.68 1.97
C VAL A 82 4.34 2.00 2.57
N LEU A 83 5.47 1.98 1.86
CA LEU A 83 6.72 1.42 2.36
C LEU A 83 7.21 2.17 3.60
N TRP A 84 7.22 3.50 3.55
CA TRP A 84 7.63 4.34 4.66
C TRP A 84 6.76 4.13 5.91
N MET A 85 5.44 4.11 5.76
CA MET A 85 4.49 3.86 6.86
C MET A 85 4.72 2.48 7.50
N ARG A 86 5.02 1.47 6.67
CA ARG A 86 5.29 0.11 7.13
C ARG A 86 6.59 0.02 7.92
N GLU A 87 7.65 0.67 7.46
CA GLU A 87 8.91 0.79 8.21
C GLU A 87 8.72 1.50 9.54
N LEU A 88 7.91 2.57 9.55
CA LEU A 88 7.58 3.30 10.76
C LEU A 88 6.78 2.43 11.73
N ALA A 89 5.77 1.69 11.26
CA ALA A 89 4.95 0.81 12.09
C ALA A 89 5.75 -0.34 12.73
N ALA A 90 6.88 -0.74 12.13
CA ALA A 90 7.80 -1.69 12.72
C ALA A 90 8.61 -1.09 13.89
N LYS A 91 8.60 0.23 14.07
CA LYS A 91 9.27 0.96 15.16
C LYS A 91 8.25 1.28 16.27
N THR A 92 8.70 1.28 17.51
CA THR A 92 7.87 1.65 18.68
C THR A 92 7.88 3.16 18.91
N ILE A 93 7.63 3.94 17.85
CA ILE A 93 7.62 5.41 17.90
C ILE A 93 6.17 5.88 18.06
N PRO A 94 5.86 6.80 19.00
CA PRO A 94 4.53 7.39 19.10
C PRO A 94 4.14 8.10 17.81
N ILE A 95 2.89 7.89 17.37
CA ILE A 95 2.35 8.64 16.22
C ILE A 95 2.14 10.09 16.66
N ALA A 96 2.76 11.02 15.94
CA ALA A 96 2.66 12.46 16.19
C ALA A 96 2.34 13.22 14.90
N GLN A 97 2.04 14.51 15.00
CA GLN A 97 1.69 15.33 13.83
C GLN A 97 2.75 15.28 12.72
N HIS A 98 4.04 15.37 13.08
CA HIS A 98 5.13 15.30 12.10
C HIS A 98 5.12 13.98 11.31
N THR A 99 4.69 12.90 11.95
CA THR A 99 4.54 11.58 11.34
C THR A 99 3.46 11.59 10.27
N VAL A 100 2.30 12.18 10.57
CA VAL A 100 1.18 12.30 9.62
C VAL A 100 1.56 13.23 8.45
N CYS A 101 2.19 14.37 8.75
CA CYS A 101 2.63 15.31 7.71
C CYS A 101 3.68 14.68 6.78
N ALA A 102 4.61 13.88 7.30
CA ALA A 102 5.60 13.19 6.49
C ALA A 102 4.96 12.19 5.52
N SER A 103 3.96 11.41 5.95
CA SER A 103 3.20 10.55 5.02
C SER A 103 2.48 11.34 3.94
N THR A 104 1.85 12.47 4.29
CA THR A 104 1.18 13.32 3.29
C THR A 104 2.17 13.91 2.29
N TYR A 105 3.35 14.32 2.76
CA TYR A 105 4.39 14.85 1.89
C TYR A 105 4.89 13.80 0.89
N CYS A 106 4.98 12.53 1.28
CA CYS A 106 5.33 11.44 0.37
C CYS A 106 4.29 11.23 -0.74
N VAL A 107 2.99 11.44 -0.47
CA VAL A 107 1.90 11.18 -1.44
C VAL A 107 1.58 12.42 -2.31
N SER A 108 2.10 13.59 -1.95
CA SER A 108 1.71 14.87 -2.56
C SER A 108 2.90 15.66 -3.09
N GLN A 109 3.98 14.99 -3.52
CA GLN A 109 5.10 15.73 -4.07
C GLN A 109 4.68 16.41 -5.38
N PRO A 110 4.98 17.71 -5.56
CA PRO A 110 4.72 18.38 -6.83
C PRO A 110 5.58 17.74 -7.92
N ALA A 111 4.92 17.30 -8.99
CA ALA A 111 5.55 16.87 -10.24
C ALA A 111 6.40 17.96 -10.89
#